data_AF-A0A0M2DPP5-F1
#
_entry.id   AF-A0A0M2DPP5-F1
#
_cell.length_a   1.000
_cell.length_b   1.000
_cell.length_c   1.000
_cell.angle_alpha   90.00
_cell.angle_beta   90.00
_cell.angle_gamma   90.00
#
_symmetry.space_group_name_H-M   'P 1'
#
loop_
_entity.id
_entity.type
_entity.pdbx_description
1 polymer ?
#
loop_
_entity_poly.entity_id
_entity_poly.type
_entity_poly.pdbx_seq_one_letter_code
_entity_poly.pdbx_strand_id
1 'polypeptide(L)'
;MDLPKFRLSPNAYALDLFVAESGTCSCCGQARELKYNSSFYSREEPDYLCPWCIADGSAAKHYEGEFNDYLGIEGVSADPDEPDSIVMDRVLLLEVCERTPSYHSWQQEQWLVHCNQPCAFLGYTDYAEIQPLQAELQADIANMPERYLQAISKTGDPVGGYLFRCVKCGMHRLHTDCT
;
A
#
# COMPACT_ATOMS: atom_id res chain seq x y z
N MET A 1 22.55 5.85 -10.19
CA MET A 1 22.02 5.52 -8.85
C MET A 1 21.03 4.40 -9.04
N ASP A 2 21.10 3.36 -8.24
CA ASP A 2 20.12 2.29 -8.29
C ASP A 2 18.77 2.79 -7.74
N LEU A 3 17.67 2.21 -8.24
CA LEU A 3 16.33 2.48 -7.72
C LEU A 3 16.24 2.02 -6.25
N PRO A 4 15.61 2.80 -5.37
CA PRO A 4 15.40 2.37 -3.99
C PRO A 4 14.46 1.16 -3.96
N LYS A 5 14.61 0.34 -2.93
CA LYS A 5 13.76 -0.84 -2.72
C LYS A 5 12.78 -0.56 -1.60
N PHE A 6 11.51 -0.89 -1.83
CA PHE A 6 10.46 -0.81 -0.83
C PHE A 6 10.17 -2.20 -0.30
N ARG A 7 10.43 -2.42 1.00
CA ARG A 7 10.19 -3.71 1.65
C ARG A 7 8.71 -4.10 1.61
N LEU A 8 7.84 -3.10 1.77
CA LEU A 8 6.40 -3.24 1.82
C LEU A 8 5.71 -3.05 0.45
N SER A 9 6.44 -2.64 -0.58
CA SER A 9 5.93 -2.57 -1.96
C SER A 9 7.01 -3.07 -2.94
N PRO A 10 7.37 -4.37 -2.89
CA PRO A 10 8.50 -4.92 -3.65
C PRO A 10 8.34 -4.79 -5.17
N ASN A 11 7.10 -4.68 -5.65
CA ASN A 11 6.76 -4.58 -7.06
C ASN A 11 6.40 -3.15 -7.48
N ALA A 12 6.68 -2.11 -6.67
CA ALA A 12 6.16 -0.76 -6.88
C ALA A 12 6.36 -0.20 -8.30
N TYR A 13 7.51 -0.49 -8.92
CA TYR A 13 7.85 -0.03 -10.27
C TYR A 13 7.12 -0.76 -11.41
N ALA A 14 6.42 -1.86 -11.11
CA ALA A 14 5.65 -2.65 -12.06
C ALA A 14 4.13 -2.45 -11.89
N LEU A 15 3.70 -1.57 -10.97
CA LEU A 15 2.32 -1.38 -10.55
C LEU A 15 1.75 0.00 -10.91
N ASP A 16 2.37 0.69 -11.89
CA ASP A 16 2.03 2.04 -12.34
C ASP A 16 2.03 3.13 -11.24
N LEU A 17 2.60 2.81 -10.06
CA LEU A 17 2.83 3.76 -8.97
C LEU A 17 3.92 4.79 -9.29
N PHE A 18 4.73 4.50 -10.31
CA PHE A 18 5.72 5.41 -10.85
C PHE A 18 5.64 5.44 -12.36
N VAL A 19 5.69 6.64 -12.94
CA VAL A 19 5.69 6.86 -14.39
C VAL A 19 7.05 7.41 -14.84
N ALA A 20 7.47 7.01 -16.04
CA ALA A 20 8.69 7.51 -16.67
C ALA A 20 8.46 8.94 -17.20
N GLU A 21 8.69 9.92 -16.33
CA GLU A 21 8.50 11.34 -16.60
C GLU A 21 9.73 12.11 -16.08
N SER A 22 10.38 12.85 -16.98
CA SER A 22 11.51 13.72 -16.63
C SER A 22 11.01 14.96 -15.88
N GLY A 23 11.61 15.27 -14.74
CA GLY A 23 11.24 16.45 -13.96
C GLY A 23 12.20 16.74 -12.82
N THR A 24 11.91 17.81 -12.07
CA THR A 24 12.68 18.17 -10.87
C THR A 24 11.85 17.84 -9.64
N CYS A 25 12.39 17.01 -8.75
CA CYS A 25 11.66 16.64 -7.54
C CYS A 25 11.40 17.85 -6.65
N SER A 26 10.13 18.09 -6.32
CA SER A 26 9.69 19.18 -5.45
C SER A 26 10.28 19.09 -4.03
N CYS A 27 10.62 17.88 -3.57
CA CYS A 27 11.23 17.65 -2.26
C CYS A 27 12.74 17.92 -2.25
N CYS A 28 13.53 17.24 -3.10
CA CYS A 28 15.00 17.31 -3.04
C CYS A 28 15.66 18.22 -4.09
N GLY A 29 14.88 18.78 -5.02
CA GLY A 29 15.39 19.64 -6.10
C GLY A 29 16.24 18.92 -7.15
N GLN A 30 16.35 17.59 -7.10
CA GLN A 30 17.14 16.83 -8.08
C GLN A 30 16.34 16.55 -9.34
N ALA A 31 17.01 16.60 -10.50
CA ALA A 31 16.46 16.14 -11.77
C ALA A 31 16.34 14.60 -11.76
N ARG A 32 15.18 14.09 -12.19
CA ARG A 32 14.78 12.69 -12.14
C ARG A 32 14.02 12.31 -13.40
N GLU A 33 13.95 11.00 -13.65
CA GLU A 33 13.27 10.39 -14.80
C GLU A 33 12.08 9.50 -14.39
N LEU A 34 11.75 9.49 -13.08
CA LEU A 34 10.62 8.74 -12.53
C LEU A 34 9.86 9.59 -11.52
N LYS A 35 8.58 9.80 -11.81
CA LYS A 35 7.62 10.53 -10.98
C LYS A 35 6.69 9.55 -10.28
N TYR A 36 6.44 9.79 -8.99
CA TYR A 36 5.40 9.08 -8.23
C TYR A 36 4.01 9.47 -8.73
N ASN A 37 3.15 8.47 -8.89
CA ASN A 37 1.85 8.57 -9.55
C ASN A 37 0.72 7.95 -8.71
N SER A 38 0.80 8.05 -7.39
CA SER A 38 -0.26 7.54 -6.50
C SER A 38 -0.52 8.52 -5.34
N SER A 39 -1.32 8.13 -4.36
CA SER A 39 -1.77 9.05 -3.30
C SER A 39 -0.62 9.56 -2.44
N PHE A 40 -0.69 10.84 -2.11
CA PHE A 40 0.13 11.48 -1.09
C PHE A 40 -0.71 12.59 -0.45
N TYR A 41 -1.08 12.40 0.82
CA TYR A 41 -1.84 13.37 1.57
C TYR A 41 -0.90 14.33 2.27
N SER A 42 -1.00 15.62 1.94
CA SER A 42 -0.24 16.70 2.57
C SER A 42 -0.97 18.01 2.42
N ARG A 43 -0.59 19.00 3.24
CA ARG A 43 -1.16 20.36 3.16
C ARG A 43 -0.79 21.07 1.86
N GLU A 44 0.43 20.86 1.39
CA GLU A 44 0.93 21.34 0.11
C GLU A 44 0.82 20.21 -0.92
N GLU A 45 0.58 20.52 -2.18
CA GLU A 45 0.46 19.53 -3.25
C GLU A 45 1.74 19.53 -4.10
N PRO A 46 2.68 18.60 -3.87
CA PRO A 46 3.91 18.53 -4.65
C PRO A 46 3.64 18.02 -6.06
N ASP A 47 4.06 18.76 -7.07
CA ASP A 47 3.91 18.36 -8.48
C ASP A 47 4.78 17.14 -8.85
N TYR A 48 5.96 16.99 -8.26
CA TYR A 48 6.87 15.88 -8.59
C TYR A 48 7.55 15.31 -7.34
N LEU A 49 7.19 14.07 -7.00
CA LEU A 49 7.91 13.28 -5.99
C LEU A 49 8.72 12.17 -6.65
N CYS A 50 9.99 12.04 -6.24
CA CYS A 50 10.88 10.98 -6.73
C CYS A 50 10.92 9.80 -5.76
N PRO A 51 11.18 8.57 -6.24
CA PRO A 51 11.16 7.37 -5.39
C PRO A 51 12.17 7.42 -4.23
N TRP A 52 13.29 8.12 -4.38
CA TRP A 52 14.30 8.22 -3.32
C TRP A 52 13.80 9.00 -2.11
N CYS A 53 13.10 10.12 -2.31
CA CYS A 53 12.52 10.91 -1.21
C CYS A 53 11.38 10.19 -0.50
N ILE A 54 10.71 9.24 -1.17
CA ILE A 54 9.73 8.35 -0.55
C ILE A 54 10.49 7.34 0.33
N ALA A 55 11.45 6.61 -0.24
CA ALA A 55 12.14 5.52 0.46
C ALA A 55 12.90 5.96 1.73
N ASP A 56 13.48 7.17 1.72
CA ASP A 56 14.20 7.72 2.87
C ASP A 56 13.31 8.55 3.82
N GLY A 57 12.04 8.77 3.48
CA GLY A 57 11.07 9.53 4.26
C GLY A 57 11.23 11.06 4.16
N SER A 58 12.12 11.58 3.31
CA SER A 58 12.31 13.02 3.16
C SER A 58 11.07 13.73 2.63
N ALA A 59 10.29 13.09 1.75
CA ALA A 59 9.06 13.68 1.21
C ALA A 59 8.01 13.86 2.32
N ALA A 60 7.70 12.78 3.04
CA ALA A 60 6.77 12.80 4.17
C ALA A 60 7.19 13.84 5.22
N LYS A 61 8.47 13.86 5.60
CA LYS A 61 9.01 14.84 6.54
C LYS A 61 8.92 16.28 6.06
N HIS A 62 9.21 16.53 4.77
CA HIS A 62 9.23 17.88 4.23
C HIS A 62 7.83 18.50 4.14
N TYR A 63 6.83 17.69 3.77
CA TYR A 63 5.46 18.16 3.57
C TYR A 63 4.54 17.87 4.76
N GLU A 64 5.06 17.30 5.84
CA GLU A 64 4.28 16.79 6.98
C GLU A 64 3.10 15.93 6.49
N GLY A 65 3.40 15.04 5.54
CA GLY A 65 2.42 14.26 4.78
C GLY A 65 2.65 12.76 4.86
N GLU A 66 1.68 12.02 4.35
CA GLU A 66 1.65 10.55 4.39
C GLU A 66 1.23 9.98 3.03
N PHE A 67 1.82 8.85 2.67
CA PHE A 67 1.46 8.08 1.48
C PHE A 67 0.29 7.14 1.77
N ASN A 68 0.22 6.59 2.98
CA ASN A 68 -0.84 5.71 3.44
C ASN A 68 -1.39 6.23 4.76
N ASP A 69 -2.71 6.24 4.90
CA ASP A 69 -3.40 6.66 6.12
C ASP A 69 -3.03 5.74 7.30
N TYR A 70 -2.64 6.35 8.41
CA TYR A 70 -2.37 5.65 9.67
C TYR A 70 -3.57 4.82 10.13
N LEU A 71 -4.79 5.35 9.99
CA LEU A 71 -6.03 4.65 10.35
C LEU A 71 -6.42 3.57 9.32
N GLY A 72 -5.80 3.57 8.14
CA GLY A 72 -5.92 2.50 7.15
C GLY A 72 -5.09 1.26 7.48
N ILE A 73 -4.26 1.28 8.52
CA ILE A 73 -3.46 0.11 8.90
C ILE A 73 -4.33 -0.88 9.69
N GLU A 74 -4.36 -2.14 9.25
CA GLU A 74 -5.16 -3.20 9.87
C GLU A 74 -4.88 -3.29 11.38
N GLY A 75 -5.94 -3.07 12.16
CA GLY A 75 -5.95 -3.20 13.60
C GLY A 75 -5.60 -1.93 14.39
N VAL A 76 -5.30 -0.82 13.72
CA VAL A 76 -5.26 0.51 14.34
C VAL A 76 -6.69 0.98 14.63
N SER A 77 -6.92 1.52 15.82
CA SER A 77 -8.24 2.06 16.21
C SER A 77 -8.45 3.47 15.68
N ALA A 78 -9.64 3.72 15.13
CA ALA A 78 -10.11 5.08 14.82
C ALA A 78 -10.64 5.82 16.05
N ASP A 79 -10.99 5.09 17.12
CA ASP A 79 -11.42 5.68 18.39
C ASP A 79 -10.18 5.85 19.31
N PRO A 80 -9.84 7.09 19.71
CA PRO A 80 -8.69 7.36 20.58
C PRO A 80 -8.83 6.76 21.99
N ASP A 81 -10.04 6.39 22.41
CA ASP A 81 -10.30 5.76 23.70
C ASP A 81 -10.22 4.21 23.62
N GLU A 82 -10.17 3.63 22.41
CA GLU A 82 -9.99 2.20 22.19
C GLU A 82 -8.54 1.86 21.83
N PRO A 83 -7.91 0.87 22.49
CA PRO A 83 -6.56 0.46 22.13
C PRO A 83 -6.53 -0.24 20.77
N ASP A 84 -5.44 -0.06 20.05
CA ASP A 84 -5.16 -0.83 18.83
C ASP A 84 -5.25 -2.35 19.13
N SER A 85 -5.91 -3.06 18.22
CA SER A 85 -5.99 -4.54 18.27
C SER A 85 -4.67 -5.22 17.90
N ILE A 86 -3.72 -4.45 17.36
CA ILE A 86 -2.37 -4.89 17.04
C ILE A 86 -1.36 -4.29 18.03
N VAL A 87 -0.30 -5.04 18.31
CA VAL A 87 0.88 -4.53 19.01
C VAL A 87 2.03 -4.50 18.01
N MET A 88 2.36 -3.31 17.54
CA MET A 88 3.40 -3.10 16.53
C MET A 88 4.32 -1.94 16.93
N ASP A 89 5.62 -2.07 16.68
CA ASP A 89 6.54 -0.97 16.88
C ASP A 89 6.17 0.22 16.01
N ARG A 90 6.14 1.43 16.59
CA ARG A 90 5.78 2.66 15.88
C ARG A 90 6.60 2.87 14.61
N VAL A 91 7.86 2.44 14.58
CA VAL A 91 8.72 2.54 13.38
C VAL A 91 8.17 1.78 12.17
N LEU A 92 7.44 0.69 12.38
CA LEU A 92 6.82 -0.09 11.30
C LEU A 92 5.55 0.58 10.78
N LEU A 93 4.77 1.22 11.67
CA LEU A 93 3.61 2.03 11.29
C LEU A 93 4.07 3.23 10.45
N LEU A 94 5.11 3.94 10.90
CA LEU A 94 5.70 5.05 10.14
C LEU A 94 6.33 4.59 8.81
N GLU A 95 6.85 3.35 8.72
CA GLU A 95 7.35 2.82 7.45
C GLU A 95 6.22 2.69 6.42
N VAL A 96 5.01 2.28 6.84
CA VAL A 96 3.82 2.24 5.99
C VAL A 96 3.44 3.66 5.57
N CYS A 97 3.22 4.56 6.53
CA CYS A 97 2.70 5.91 6.25
C CYS A 97 3.69 6.79 5.49
N GLU A 98 4.97 6.81 5.87
CA GLU A 98 5.92 7.84 5.44
C GLU A 98 6.90 7.37 4.36
N ARG A 99 7.09 6.05 4.22
CA ARG A 99 8.22 5.48 3.46
C ARG A 99 7.84 4.41 2.45
N THR A 100 6.55 4.12 2.33
CA THR A 100 6.03 3.12 1.40
C THR A 100 5.08 3.80 0.42
N PRO A 101 5.29 3.64 -0.90
CA PRO A 101 4.34 4.08 -1.90
C PRO A 101 2.96 3.49 -1.62
N SER A 102 1.92 4.29 -1.79
CA SER A 102 0.55 3.80 -1.74
C SER A 102 0.23 2.93 -2.96
N TYR A 103 -1.00 2.41 -3.01
CA TYR A 103 -1.55 1.72 -4.16
C TYR A 103 -2.91 2.31 -4.54
N HIS A 104 -3.34 2.10 -5.78
CA HIS A 104 -4.62 2.61 -6.25
C HIS A 104 -5.77 1.73 -5.75
N SER A 105 -6.64 2.27 -4.92
CA SER A 105 -7.90 1.64 -4.51
C SER A 105 -9.12 2.49 -4.85
N TRP A 106 -10.31 1.88 -4.85
CA TRP A 106 -11.56 2.63 -5.04
C TRP A 106 -12.02 3.29 -3.75
N GLN A 107 -11.83 2.60 -2.64
CA GLN A 107 -12.04 3.12 -1.29
C GLN A 107 -10.70 3.51 -0.65
N GLN A 108 -10.72 3.99 0.58
CA GLN A 108 -9.49 4.25 1.34
C GLN A 108 -8.63 2.98 1.36
N GLU A 109 -7.33 3.11 1.07
CA GLU A 109 -6.42 1.98 1.12
C GLU A 109 -6.39 1.35 2.52
N GLN A 110 -6.19 0.04 2.57
CA GLN A 110 -6.11 -0.74 3.81
C GLN A 110 -4.82 -1.54 3.82
N TRP A 111 -3.91 -1.21 4.74
CA TRP A 111 -2.62 -1.87 4.84
C TRP A 111 -2.68 -3.07 5.78
N LEU A 112 -2.63 -4.29 5.22
CA LEU A 112 -2.79 -5.51 5.99
C LEU A 112 -1.57 -5.86 6.84
N VAL A 113 -1.82 -6.53 7.98
CA VAL A 113 -0.84 -6.89 9.00
C VAL A 113 -0.86 -8.39 9.26
N HIS A 114 0.32 -9.02 9.35
CA HIS A 114 0.42 -10.43 9.73
C HIS A 114 1.72 -10.70 10.49
N CYS A 115 1.69 -11.60 11.47
CA CYS A 115 2.82 -11.83 12.39
C CYS A 115 3.36 -10.55 13.05
N ASN A 116 2.44 -9.64 13.43
CA ASN A 116 2.71 -8.33 14.03
C ASN A 116 3.64 -7.44 13.18
N GLN A 117 3.55 -7.54 11.86
CA GLN A 117 4.26 -6.67 10.91
C GLN A 117 3.36 -6.34 9.71
N PRO A 118 3.56 -5.17 9.07
CA PRO A 118 2.86 -4.85 7.84
C PRO A 118 3.26 -5.85 6.75
N CYS A 119 2.27 -6.32 6.00
CA CYS A 119 2.48 -7.15 4.84
C CYS A 119 3.02 -6.32 3.66
N ALA A 120 3.69 -6.98 2.74
CA ALA A 120 4.11 -6.38 1.48
C ALA A 120 2.98 -6.44 0.47
N PHE A 121 2.59 -5.31 -0.11
CA PHE A 121 1.67 -5.23 -1.24
C PHE A 121 2.34 -5.81 -2.48
N LEU A 122 1.75 -6.87 -3.05
CA LEU A 122 2.28 -7.54 -4.23
C LEU A 122 1.71 -6.97 -5.53
N GLY A 123 0.47 -6.47 -5.48
CA GLY A 123 -0.22 -5.91 -6.63
C GLY A 123 -1.71 -6.23 -6.66
N TYR A 124 -2.34 -5.83 -7.77
CA TYR A 124 -3.74 -6.10 -8.03
C TYR A 124 -3.94 -7.53 -8.50
N THR A 125 -5.04 -8.16 -8.08
CA THR A 125 -5.34 -9.56 -8.38
C THR A 125 -6.79 -9.76 -8.84
N ASP A 126 -7.09 -10.95 -9.34
CA ASP A 126 -8.42 -11.37 -9.78
C ASP A 126 -8.79 -12.73 -9.17
N TYR A 127 -10.05 -13.15 -9.39
CA TYR A 127 -10.53 -14.43 -8.88
C TYR A 127 -9.65 -15.62 -9.29
N ALA A 128 -9.16 -15.67 -10.54
CA ALA A 128 -8.38 -16.79 -11.04
C ALA A 128 -7.01 -16.90 -10.36
N GLU A 129 -6.39 -15.77 -10.03
CA GLU A 129 -5.10 -15.72 -9.34
C GLU A 129 -5.18 -16.04 -7.84
N ILE A 130 -6.31 -15.74 -7.19
CA ILE A 130 -6.49 -16.07 -5.76
C ILE A 130 -6.94 -17.52 -5.53
N GLN A 131 -7.52 -18.20 -6.52
CA GLN A 131 -7.91 -19.62 -6.42
C GLN A 131 -6.80 -20.54 -5.87
N PRO A 132 -5.56 -20.53 -6.39
CA PRO A 132 -4.49 -21.37 -5.84
C PRO A 132 -4.07 -20.98 -4.41
N LEU A 133 -4.43 -19.78 -3.95
CA LEU A 133 -4.08 -19.23 -2.63
C LEU A 133 -5.23 -19.34 -1.62
N GLN A 134 -6.37 -19.91 -2.01
CA GLN A 134 -7.61 -19.84 -1.25
C GLN A 134 -7.49 -20.39 0.19
N ALA A 135 -6.67 -21.43 0.37
CA ALA A 135 -6.39 -21.99 1.70
C ALA A 135 -5.64 -21.01 2.62
N GLU A 136 -4.73 -20.20 2.07
CA GLU A 136 -4.01 -19.15 2.80
C GLU A 136 -4.93 -17.96 3.11
N LEU A 137 -5.77 -17.60 2.14
CA LEU A 137 -6.68 -16.45 2.21
C LEU A 137 -7.97 -16.70 2.99
N GLN A 138 -8.16 -17.91 3.55
CA GLN A 138 -9.40 -18.32 4.19
C GLN A 138 -9.85 -17.35 5.29
N ALA A 139 -8.93 -16.77 6.05
CA ALA A 139 -9.25 -15.79 7.08
C ALA A 139 -9.86 -14.49 6.52
N ASP A 140 -9.43 -14.08 5.32
CA ASP A 140 -9.87 -12.85 4.67
C ASP A 140 -11.19 -13.04 3.92
N ILE A 141 -11.39 -14.21 3.30
CA ILE A 141 -12.53 -14.46 2.40
C ILE A 141 -13.70 -15.22 3.03
N ALA A 142 -13.56 -15.77 4.25
CA ALA A 142 -14.55 -16.68 4.85
C ALA A 142 -15.98 -16.13 4.88
N ASN A 143 -16.13 -14.82 5.04
CA ASN A 143 -17.43 -14.15 5.15
C ASN A 143 -17.91 -13.54 3.82
N MET A 144 -17.17 -13.74 2.73
CA MET A 144 -17.50 -13.19 1.42
C MET A 144 -18.36 -14.17 0.62
N PRO A 145 -19.49 -13.74 0.04
CA PRO A 145 -20.27 -14.58 -0.86
C PRO A 145 -19.46 -15.02 -2.09
N GLU A 146 -19.68 -16.24 -2.58
CA GLU A 146 -18.98 -16.74 -3.78
C GLU A 146 -19.10 -15.78 -5.00
N ARG A 147 -20.29 -15.21 -5.21
CA ARG A 147 -20.52 -14.21 -6.27
C ARG A 147 -19.66 -12.95 -6.15
N TYR A 148 -19.26 -12.60 -4.92
CA TYR A 148 -18.38 -11.47 -4.65
C TYR A 148 -16.95 -11.82 -5.03
N LEU A 149 -16.49 -13.01 -4.61
CA LEU A 149 -15.17 -13.52 -4.96
C LEU A 149 -14.98 -13.62 -6.47
N GLN A 150 -15.98 -14.14 -7.18
CA GLN A 150 -15.96 -14.26 -8.65
C GLN A 150 -15.92 -12.91 -9.36
N ALA A 151 -16.26 -11.81 -8.68
CA ALA A 151 -16.28 -10.47 -9.23
C ALA A 151 -14.96 -9.70 -8.97
N ILE A 152 -14.03 -10.26 -8.19
CA ILE A 152 -12.72 -9.65 -7.93
C ILE A 152 -11.95 -9.51 -9.25
N SER A 153 -11.52 -8.28 -9.54
CA SER A 153 -10.79 -7.93 -10.75
C SER A 153 -9.63 -6.99 -10.44
N LYS A 154 -8.62 -7.04 -11.32
CA LYS A 154 -7.44 -6.15 -11.23
C LYS A 154 -7.77 -4.69 -11.54
N THR A 155 -8.84 -4.44 -12.30
CA THR A 155 -9.33 -3.09 -12.61
C THR A 155 -10.17 -2.51 -11.47
N GLY A 156 -10.60 -3.36 -10.55
CA GLY A 156 -11.46 -3.04 -9.43
C GLY A 156 -12.94 -2.83 -9.78
N ASP A 157 -13.35 -3.10 -11.02
CA ASP A 157 -14.75 -3.09 -11.41
C ASP A 157 -15.26 -4.54 -11.57
N PRO A 158 -16.29 -4.98 -10.83
CA PRO A 158 -16.98 -4.23 -9.75
C PRO A 158 -16.28 -4.32 -8.39
N VAL A 159 -15.28 -5.21 -8.23
CA VAL A 159 -14.59 -5.46 -6.95
C VAL A 159 -13.07 -5.40 -7.15
N GLY A 160 -12.38 -4.54 -6.39
CA GLY A 160 -10.93 -4.47 -6.29
C GLY A 160 -10.34 -5.67 -5.58
N GLY A 161 -9.27 -6.24 -6.14
CA GLY A 161 -8.46 -7.27 -5.47
C GLY A 161 -7.06 -6.77 -5.17
N TYR A 162 -6.68 -6.72 -3.90
CA TYR A 162 -5.38 -6.22 -3.43
C TYR A 162 -4.63 -7.33 -2.69
N LEU A 163 -3.62 -7.92 -3.35
CA LEU A 163 -2.88 -9.05 -2.80
C LEU A 163 -1.68 -8.58 -1.99
N PHE A 164 -1.58 -9.08 -0.77
CA PHE A 164 -0.49 -8.84 0.17
C PHE A 164 0.21 -10.14 0.53
N ARG A 165 1.44 -10.03 1.05
CA ARG A 165 2.18 -11.17 1.59
C ARG A 165 2.91 -10.80 2.87
N CYS A 166 2.76 -11.64 3.88
CA CYS A 166 3.48 -11.49 5.14
C CYS A 166 5.00 -11.58 4.89
N VAL A 167 5.73 -10.57 5.33
CA VAL A 167 7.19 -10.50 5.19
C VAL A 167 7.95 -11.49 6.08
N LYS A 168 7.29 -12.09 7.08
CA LYS A 168 7.89 -13.08 7.99
C LYS A 168 7.66 -14.51 7.55
N CYS A 169 6.40 -14.90 7.35
CA CYS A 169 6.05 -16.30 7.09
C CYS A 169 5.70 -16.58 5.62
N GLY A 170 5.55 -15.56 4.78
CA GLY A 170 5.20 -15.72 3.37
C GLY A 170 3.72 -15.97 3.08
N MET A 171 2.86 -16.06 4.11
CA MET A 171 1.41 -16.23 3.96
C MET A 171 0.80 -15.05 3.19
N HIS A 172 -0.07 -15.34 2.23
CA HIS A 172 -0.82 -14.31 1.52
C HIS A 172 -1.96 -13.74 2.37
N ARG A 173 -2.29 -12.49 2.11
CA ARG A 173 -3.44 -11.78 2.66
C ARG A 173 -4.15 -11.05 1.52
N LEU A 174 -5.46 -10.88 1.62
CA LEU A 174 -6.28 -10.24 0.58
C LEU A 174 -7.14 -9.14 1.18
N HIS A 175 -7.06 -7.95 0.59
CA HIS A 175 -8.06 -6.90 0.79
C HIS A 175 -8.89 -6.76 -0.48
N THR A 176 -10.16 -6.42 -0.32
CA THR A 176 -11.08 -6.14 -1.43
C THR A 176 -11.96 -4.96 -1.09
N ASP A 177 -12.28 -4.15 -2.08
CA ASP A 177 -13.25 -3.07 -1.98
C ASP A 177 -14.21 -3.09 -3.19
N CYS A 178 -15.26 -2.27 -3.15
CA CYS A 178 -16.18 -2.11 -4.28
C CYS A 178 -16.16 -0.67 -4.77
N THR A 179 -16.40 -0.52 -6.09
CA THR A 179 -16.76 0.75 -6.74
C THR A 179 -18.13 1.27 -6.30
#